data_AF-A0A0K1P6W0-F1
#
_entry.id   AF-A0A0K1P6W0-F1
#
_cell.length_a   1.000
_cell.length_b   1.000
_cell.length_c   1.000
_cell.angle_alpha   90.00
_cell.angle_beta   90.00
_cell.angle_gamma   90.00
#
_symmetry.space_group_name_H-M   'P 1'
#
loop_
_entity.id
_entity.type
_entity.pdbx_description
1 polymer ?
#
loop_
_entity_poly.entity_id
_entity_poly.type
_entity_poly.pdbx_seq_one_letter_code
_entity_poly.pdbx_strand_id
1 'polypeptide(L)'
;MKKILSIVTSFALLSGSTSLVNNVVSCGDKNKVESFTYYKNKGDKDLVNLFTSKQSGTGDDNKPLQIENNLLSKSYENSQAKDYTQNDYNIHLSGYDGTNLFVAGYYKENASFCIDLEEIIVELKDLKKINDPINYYREYHTLSLFGNKGENNFNLFIYKVKMSGSKDSKDISYDFDKLYERNIKLS
;
A
#
# COMPACT_ATOMS: atom_id res chain seq x y z
N MET A 1 -14.16 9.69 -68.24
CA MET A 1 -14.51 9.26 -66.87
C MET A 1 -13.35 9.57 -65.94
N LYS A 2 -13.65 10.28 -64.83
CA LYS A 2 -13.00 10.31 -63.50
C LYS A 2 -11.45 10.20 -63.48
N LYS A 3 -10.71 11.31 -63.36
CA LYS A 3 -10.21 11.92 -62.10
C LYS A 3 -9.61 10.90 -61.12
N ILE A 4 -8.29 10.98 -60.89
CA ILE A 4 -7.53 10.86 -59.61
C ILE A 4 -6.07 11.21 -59.98
N LEU A 5 -5.67 12.47 -59.80
CA LEU A 5 -5.01 13.06 -58.62
C LEU A 5 -3.48 12.96 -58.71
N SER A 6 -2.89 14.10 -59.05
CA SER A 6 -1.47 14.43 -58.89
C SER A 6 -1.12 14.61 -57.40
N ILE A 7 0.19 14.81 -57.13
CA ILE A 7 0.91 15.12 -55.87
C ILE A 7 1.70 13.90 -55.37
N VAL A 8 2.97 13.67 -55.76
CA VAL A 8 4.22 14.43 -55.57
C VAL A 8 4.70 14.41 -54.11
N THR A 9 5.81 13.69 -53.90
CA THR A 9 6.89 13.89 -52.89
C THR A 9 6.50 13.77 -51.41
N SER A 10 7.21 13.05 -50.53
CA SER A 10 8.66 13.04 -50.34
C SER A 10 9.03 11.85 -49.46
N PHE A 11 9.86 10.92 -49.95
CA PHE A 11 10.57 9.98 -49.07
C PHE A 11 11.81 10.70 -48.54
N ALA A 12 11.67 11.38 -47.40
CA ALA A 12 12.82 11.78 -46.60
C ALA A 12 13.26 10.57 -45.79
N LEU A 13 14.34 9.95 -46.24
CA LEU A 13 15.17 9.01 -45.50
C LEU A 13 15.65 9.68 -44.21
N LEU A 14 14.96 9.42 -43.09
CA LEU A 14 15.55 9.64 -41.77
C LEU A 14 16.27 8.37 -41.35
N SER A 15 17.60 8.47 -41.45
CA SER A 15 18.60 7.63 -40.82
C SER A 15 18.30 7.42 -39.33
N GLY A 16 17.59 6.35 -39.01
CA GLY A 16 17.50 5.81 -37.66
C GLY A 16 18.73 4.95 -37.42
N SER A 17 19.77 5.56 -36.85
CA SER A 17 20.90 4.85 -36.26
C SER A 17 20.41 3.74 -35.34
N THR A 18 20.76 2.51 -35.68
CA THR A 18 20.67 1.33 -34.82
C THR A 18 21.56 1.54 -33.59
N SER A 19 21.03 2.22 -32.58
CA SER A 19 21.57 2.09 -31.22
C SER A 19 21.06 0.77 -30.68
N LEU A 20 21.99 -0.19 -30.64
CA LEU A 20 21.91 -1.40 -29.84
C LEU A 20 21.51 -0.99 -28.41
N VAL A 21 20.21 -1.06 -28.10
CA VAL A 21 19.76 -1.01 -26.72
C VAL A 21 20.20 -2.33 -26.13
N ASN A 22 21.35 -2.28 -25.47
CA ASN A 22 21.80 -3.33 -24.59
C ASN A 22 20.61 -3.77 -23.74
N ASN A 23 20.14 -4.99 -23.98
CA ASN A 23 19.38 -5.76 -23.01
C ASN A 23 20.31 -6.00 -21.83
N VAL A 24 20.47 -4.97 -20.99
CA VAL A 24 20.90 -5.17 -19.61
C VAL A 24 19.70 -5.78 -18.93
N VAL A 25 19.63 -7.10 -18.97
CA VAL A 25 18.83 -7.90 -18.06
C VAL A 25 19.35 -7.53 -16.67
N SER A 26 18.70 -6.56 -16.03
CA SER A 26 19.02 -6.17 -14.67
C SER A 26 18.78 -7.39 -13.80
N CYS A 27 19.86 -7.96 -13.29
CA CYS A 27 19.83 -9.00 -12.28
C CYS A 27 19.18 -8.43 -11.01
N GLY A 28 17.86 -8.58 -10.91
CA GLY A 28 17.08 -8.71 -9.68
C GLY A 28 17.44 -7.78 -8.52
N ASP A 29 17.01 -6.52 -8.60
CA ASP A 29 16.81 -5.73 -7.38
C ASP A 29 15.66 -6.38 -6.60
N LYS A 30 16.01 -7.01 -5.48
CA LYS A 30 15.05 -7.51 -4.49
C LYS A 30 14.18 -6.33 -4.02
N ASN A 31 12.89 -6.37 -4.37
CA ASN A 31 11.78 -5.63 -3.78
C ASN A 31 12.11 -4.18 -3.34
N LYS A 32 12.33 -3.29 -4.30
CA LYS A 32 12.37 -1.85 -3.99
C LYS A 32 10.98 -1.41 -3.51
N VAL A 33 10.90 -0.91 -2.28
CA VAL A 33 9.68 -0.29 -1.75
C VAL A 33 9.39 0.96 -2.58
N GLU A 34 8.20 1.02 -3.17
CA GLU A 34 7.81 2.13 -4.05
C GLU A 34 7.10 3.24 -3.26
N SER A 35 6.94 4.42 -3.84
CA SER A 35 6.04 5.43 -3.28
C SER A 35 4.73 5.38 -4.05
N PHE A 36 3.60 5.36 -3.33
CA PHE A 36 2.28 5.39 -3.95
C PHE A 36 1.94 6.80 -4.47
N THR A 37 0.98 6.86 -5.39
CA THR A 37 0.55 8.10 -6.03
C THR A 37 -0.89 8.47 -5.69
N TYR A 38 -1.22 9.75 -5.84
CA TYR A 38 -2.56 10.27 -5.60
C TYR A 38 -3.36 10.35 -6.89
N TYR A 39 -4.67 10.17 -6.80
CA TYR A 39 -5.56 10.62 -7.88
C TYR A 39 -5.46 12.12 -8.09
N LYS A 40 -5.86 12.57 -9.29
CA LYS A 40 -5.89 14.00 -9.62
C LYS A 40 -6.70 14.77 -8.57
N ASN A 41 -6.13 15.88 -8.09
CA ASN A 41 -6.70 16.75 -7.05
C ASN A 41 -6.81 16.13 -5.64
N LYS A 42 -6.12 15.01 -5.39
CA LYS A 42 -5.96 14.43 -4.05
C LYS A 42 -4.55 14.69 -3.52
N GLY A 43 -4.38 14.60 -2.21
CA GLY A 43 -3.09 14.77 -1.55
C GLY A 43 -3.06 14.32 -0.09
N ASP A 44 -1.94 14.61 0.57
CA ASP A 44 -1.70 14.30 1.99
C ASP A 44 -2.86 14.78 2.88
N LYS A 45 -3.41 15.96 2.60
CA LYS A 45 -4.55 16.53 3.35
C LYS A 45 -5.80 15.63 3.31
N ASP A 46 -6.08 14.97 2.19
CA ASP A 46 -7.23 14.05 2.09
C ASP A 46 -7.02 12.83 2.99
N LEU A 47 -5.80 12.27 3.03
CA LEU A 47 -5.45 11.19 3.94
C LEU A 47 -5.53 11.63 5.40
N VAL A 48 -5.00 12.81 5.74
CA VAL A 48 -5.05 13.35 7.10
C VAL A 48 -6.50 13.53 7.55
N ASN A 49 -7.36 14.10 6.71
CA ASN A 49 -8.79 14.25 7.00
C ASN A 49 -9.47 12.89 7.21
N LEU A 50 -9.14 11.90 6.37
CA LEU A 50 -9.68 10.56 6.48
C LEU A 50 -9.25 9.90 7.80
N PHE A 51 -7.95 9.97 8.13
CA PHE A 51 -7.37 9.29 9.30
C PHE A 51 -7.71 9.96 10.64
N THR A 52 -8.06 11.24 10.64
CA THR A 52 -8.54 11.97 11.84
C THR A 52 -10.05 11.82 12.06
N SER A 53 -10.77 11.29 11.08
CA SER A 53 -12.22 11.10 11.19
C SER A 53 -12.60 9.91 12.07
N LYS A 54 -13.85 9.89 12.56
CA LYS A 54 -14.39 8.84 13.43
C LYS A 54 -14.46 7.45 12.78
N GLN A 55 -14.33 7.36 11.46
CA GLN A 55 -14.34 6.08 10.75
C GLN A 55 -12.96 5.41 10.75
N SER A 56 -11.92 6.12 11.18
CA SER A 56 -10.56 5.60 11.24
C SER A 56 -10.17 5.23 12.66
N GLY A 57 -9.26 4.26 12.78
CA GLY A 57 -8.69 3.90 14.07
C GLY A 57 -7.28 3.33 13.94
N THR A 58 -6.51 3.48 15.01
CA THR A 58 -5.17 2.91 15.15
C THR A 58 -5.19 1.74 16.12
N GLY A 59 -4.35 0.74 15.90
CA GLY A 59 -4.40 -0.55 16.63
C GLY A 59 -4.29 -0.46 18.15
N ASP A 60 -3.66 0.59 18.69
CA ASP A 60 -3.34 0.68 20.13
C ASP A 60 -4.53 1.04 21.01
N ASP A 61 -5.46 1.84 20.49
CA ASP A 61 -6.61 2.36 21.26
C ASP A 61 -7.89 2.50 20.43
N ASN A 62 -7.88 2.05 19.17
CA ASN A 62 -8.92 2.26 18.17
C ASN A 62 -9.32 3.73 18.00
N LYS A 63 -8.46 4.68 18.40
CA LYS A 63 -8.72 6.11 18.17
C LYS A 63 -8.18 6.52 16.81
N PRO A 64 -8.81 7.52 16.16
CA PRO A 64 -8.27 8.13 14.95
C PRO A 64 -6.86 8.69 15.15
N LEU A 65 -6.21 9.06 14.06
CA LEU A 65 -4.97 9.85 14.08
C LEU A 65 -5.19 11.11 14.94
N GLN A 66 -4.32 11.32 15.92
CA GLN A 66 -4.46 12.41 16.88
C GLN A 66 -3.46 13.53 16.56
N ILE A 67 -4.00 14.71 16.24
CA ILE A 67 -3.23 15.88 15.82
C ILE A 67 -3.62 17.07 16.68
N GLU A 68 -2.63 17.80 17.19
CA GLU A 68 -2.79 19.07 17.91
C GLU A 68 -1.82 20.10 17.31
N ASN A 69 -2.31 21.28 16.95
CA ASN A 69 -1.50 22.35 16.36
C ASN A 69 -0.64 21.90 15.14
N ASN A 70 -1.21 21.07 14.28
CA ASN A 70 -0.54 20.46 13.11
C ASN A 70 0.65 19.55 13.45
N LEU A 71 0.71 19.04 14.69
CA LEU A 71 1.71 18.07 15.14
C LEU A 71 1.03 16.79 15.65
N LEU A 72 1.68 15.64 15.54
CA LEU A 72 1.23 14.39 16.13
C LEU A 72 1.14 14.53 17.66
N SER A 73 0.00 14.25 18.27
CA SER A 73 -0.16 14.40 19.73
C SER A 73 0.36 13.21 20.53
N LYS A 74 0.62 12.07 19.87
CA LYS A 74 1.31 10.90 20.40
C LYS A 74 2.27 10.29 19.37
N SER A 75 3.17 9.43 19.84
CA SER A 75 4.02 8.62 18.96
C SER A 75 3.25 7.40 18.46
N TYR A 76 3.61 6.93 17.28
CA TYR A 76 3.13 5.72 16.64
C TYR A 76 4.34 4.85 16.32
N GLU A 77 4.52 3.79 17.09
CA GLU A 77 5.75 3.03 17.17
C GLU A 77 5.70 1.76 16.31
N ASN A 78 6.86 1.15 16.08
CA ASN A 78 6.94 -0.08 15.31
C ASN A 78 6.32 -1.27 16.04
N SER A 79 5.56 -2.08 15.30
CA SER A 79 5.05 -3.35 15.79
C SER A 79 6.20 -4.37 15.89
N GLN A 80 6.45 -4.84 17.10
CA GLN A 80 7.49 -5.85 17.35
C GLN A 80 7.02 -7.24 16.92
N ALA A 81 7.96 -8.07 16.48
CA ALA A 81 7.72 -9.49 16.32
C ALA A 81 7.26 -10.10 17.65
N LYS A 82 6.25 -10.97 17.59
CA LYS A 82 5.73 -11.62 18.79
C LYS A 82 5.12 -12.98 18.47
N ASP A 83 5.32 -13.90 19.40
CA ASP A 83 4.67 -15.21 19.42
C ASP A 83 3.67 -15.25 20.59
N TYR A 84 2.45 -15.73 20.34
CA TYR A 84 1.43 -15.86 21.39
C TYR A 84 0.38 -16.92 21.04
N THR A 85 -0.32 -17.43 22.04
CA THR A 85 -1.38 -18.43 21.84
C THR A 85 -2.78 -17.79 21.88
N GLN A 86 -3.65 -18.13 20.93
CA GLN A 86 -5.05 -17.69 20.86
C GLN A 86 -5.97 -18.84 20.44
N ASN A 87 -6.96 -19.20 21.29
CA ASN A 87 -7.94 -20.26 21.02
C ASN A 87 -7.31 -21.56 20.48
N ASP A 88 -6.26 -22.02 21.15
CA ASP A 88 -5.41 -23.17 20.81
C ASP A 88 -4.41 -22.99 19.67
N TYR A 89 -4.42 -21.87 18.93
CA TYR A 89 -3.43 -21.62 17.86
C TYR A 89 -2.22 -20.87 18.39
N ASN A 90 -1.01 -21.26 17.98
CA ASN A 90 0.20 -20.46 18.15
C ASN A 90 0.28 -19.47 16.98
N ILE A 91 0.30 -18.19 17.30
CA ILE A 91 0.38 -17.11 16.33
C ILE A 91 1.79 -16.56 16.33
N HIS A 92 2.41 -16.50 15.15
CA HIS A 92 3.72 -15.92 14.89
C HIS A 92 3.56 -14.64 14.07
N LEU A 93 3.87 -13.49 14.63
CA LEU A 93 3.88 -12.20 13.92
C LEU A 93 5.32 -11.77 13.68
N SER A 94 5.71 -11.53 12.42
CA SER A 94 7.07 -11.10 12.07
C SER A 94 7.43 -9.67 12.51
N GLY A 95 6.45 -8.89 12.98
CA GLY A 95 6.60 -7.45 13.19
C GLY A 95 6.55 -6.65 11.87
N TYR A 96 6.31 -5.34 11.98
CA TYR A 96 6.24 -4.40 10.86
C TYR A 96 6.41 -2.96 11.34
N ASP A 97 6.77 -2.04 10.44
CA ASP A 97 6.95 -0.63 10.80
C ASP A 97 5.61 0.06 11.07
N GLY A 98 5.56 0.83 12.16
CA GLY A 98 4.42 1.62 12.58
C GLY A 98 3.27 0.85 13.27
N THR A 99 2.27 1.64 13.69
CA THR A 99 1.01 1.16 14.25
C THR A 99 0.01 0.89 13.13
N ASN A 100 -0.70 -0.24 13.17
CA ASN A 100 -1.76 -0.56 12.21
C ASN A 100 -2.83 0.53 12.16
N LEU A 101 -3.26 0.90 10.96
CA LEU A 101 -4.29 1.87 10.69
C LEU A 101 -5.42 1.21 9.90
N PHE A 102 -6.65 1.38 10.37
CA PHE A 102 -7.84 0.90 9.66
C PHE A 102 -8.80 2.05 9.39
N VAL A 103 -9.53 1.94 8.28
CA VAL A 103 -10.58 2.88 7.86
C VAL A 103 -11.85 2.06 7.62
N ALA A 104 -12.87 2.30 8.42
CA ALA A 104 -14.21 1.74 8.21
C ALA A 104 -14.86 2.43 7.00
N GLY A 105 -15.64 1.67 6.25
CA GLY A 105 -16.32 2.17 5.05
C GLY A 105 -16.89 1.04 4.22
N TYR A 106 -17.37 1.38 3.02
CA TYR A 106 -17.84 0.38 2.07
C TYR A 106 -16.66 -0.26 1.32
N TYR A 107 -16.70 -1.59 1.17
CA TYR A 107 -15.69 -2.38 0.47
C TYR A 107 -16.29 -3.01 -0.78
N LYS A 108 -15.59 -2.92 -1.90
CA LYS A 108 -15.91 -3.74 -3.08
C LYS A 108 -15.57 -5.20 -2.79
N GLU A 109 -16.17 -6.10 -3.56
CA GLU A 109 -15.84 -7.52 -3.48
C GLU A 109 -14.33 -7.75 -3.69
N ASN A 110 -13.70 -8.53 -2.83
CA ASN A 110 -12.27 -8.86 -2.83
C ASN A 110 -11.29 -7.67 -2.67
N ALA A 111 -11.78 -6.45 -2.44
CA ALA A 111 -10.92 -5.29 -2.18
C ALA A 111 -10.25 -5.37 -0.80
N SER A 112 -8.99 -4.95 -0.72
CA SER A 112 -8.29 -4.84 0.56
C SER A 112 -8.69 -3.61 1.37
N PHE A 113 -9.12 -2.55 0.69
CA PHE A 113 -9.40 -1.24 1.28
C PHE A 113 -10.82 -0.78 0.99
N CYS A 114 -11.32 0.16 1.79
CA CYS A 114 -12.61 0.79 1.54
C CYS A 114 -12.51 1.78 0.35
N ILE A 115 -13.66 2.08 -0.26
CA ILE A 115 -13.73 2.99 -1.42
C ILE A 115 -13.14 4.37 -1.11
N ASP A 116 -13.40 4.93 0.09
CA ASP A 116 -12.90 6.26 0.45
C ASP A 116 -11.37 6.36 0.36
N LEU A 117 -10.67 5.28 0.69
CA LEU A 117 -9.22 5.23 0.61
C LEU A 117 -8.75 4.94 -0.84
N GLU A 118 -9.45 4.06 -1.55
CA GLU A 118 -9.21 3.77 -2.97
C GLU A 118 -9.43 5.00 -3.87
N GLU A 119 -10.22 5.99 -3.46
CA GLU A 119 -10.42 7.24 -4.20
C GLU A 119 -9.30 8.28 -3.97
N ILE A 120 -8.41 8.02 -3.01
CA ILE A 120 -7.28 8.91 -2.70
C ILE A 120 -5.99 8.36 -3.32
N ILE A 121 -5.68 7.08 -3.10
CA ILE A 121 -4.43 6.44 -3.53
C ILE A 121 -4.66 5.54 -4.75
N VAL A 122 -3.89 5.76 -5.81
CA VAL A 122 -4.10 5.13 -7.14
C VAL A 122 -3.94 3.62 -7.09
N GLU A 123 -2.91 3.14 -6.40
CA GLU A 123 -2.47 1.75 -6.43
C GLU A 123 -3.41 0.81 -5.65
N LEU A 124 -4.24 1.34 -4.73
CA LEU A 124 -5.06 0.50 -3.85
C LEU A 124 -6.17 -0.27 -4.58
N LYS A 125 -6.67 0.26 -5.69
CA LYS A 125 -7.73 -0.40 -6.50
C LYS A 125 -7.30 -1.77 -7.03
N ASP A 126 -5.99 -1.97 -7.19
CA ASP A 126 -5.41 -3.17 -7.77
C ASP A 126 -4.99 -4.19 -6.69
N LEU A 127 -5.04 -3.79 -5.40
CA LEU A 127 -4.65 -4.61 -4.25
C LEU A 127 -5.82 -5.49 -3.76
N LYS A 128 -5.85 -6.72 -4.27
CA LYS A 128 -6.91 -7.70 -3.98
C LYS A 128 -6.54 -8.61 -2.81
N LYS A 129 -7.57 -9.16 -2.18
CA LYS A 129 -7.46 -10.25 -1.20
C LYS A 129 -7.37 -11.59 -1.93
N ILE A 130 -6.54 -12.49 -1.43
CA ILE A 130 -6.52 -13.90 -1.83
C ILE A 130 -6.97 -14.72 -0.63
N ASN A 131 -7.90 -15.65 -0.84
CA ASN A 131 -8.34 -16.57 0.19
C ASN A 131 -8.26 -17.99 -0.37
N ASP A 132 -7.28 -18.76 0.11
CA ASP A 132 -7.09 -20.15 -0.22
C ASP A 132 -7.31 -21.00 1.04
N PRO A 133 -8.56 -21.36 1.34
CA PRO A 133 -8.88 -22.14 2.52
C PRO A 133 -8.35 -23.56 2.46
N ILE A 134 -8.04 -24.09 1.27
CA ILE A 134 -7.50 -25.45 1.10
C ILE A 134 -6.07 -25.49 1.63
N ASN A 135 -5.28 -24.47 1.31
CA ASN A 135 -3.88 -24.35 1.73
C ASN A 135 -3.70 -23.53 3.01
N TYR A 136 -4.77 -23.23 3.75
CA TYR A 136 -4.74 -22.42 4.98
C TYR A 136 -4.00 -21.09 4.79
N TYR A 137 -4.22 -20.47 3.63
CA TYR A 137 -3.49 -19.30 3.19
C TYR A 137 -4.43 -18.14 2.90
N ARG A 138 -4.04 -16.96 3.35
CA ARG A 138 -4.73 -15.71 3.05
C ARG A 138 -3.73 -14.61 2.75
N GLU A 139 -3.98 -13.87 1.68
CA GLU A 139 -3.30 -12.61 1.39
C GLU A 139 -4.30 -11.46 1.52
N TYR A 140 -3.90 -10.40 2.20
CA TYR A 140 -4.63 -9.14 2.22
C TYR A 140 -3.65 -7.98 2.41
N HIS A 141 -4.13 -6.75 2.29
CA HIS A 141 -3.29 -5.57 2.46
C HIS A 141 -3.76 -4.74 3.66
N THR A 142 -2.82 -4.10 4.34
CA THR A 142 -3.11 -3.21 5.47
C THR A 142 -2.27 -1.94 5.40
N LEU A 143 -2.72 -0.92 6.13
CA LEU A 143 -1.96 0.31 6.36
C LEU A 143 -1.31 0.27 7.73
N SER A 144 -0.15 0.89 7.84
CA SER A 144 0.39 1.30 9.13
C SER A 144 1.02 2.69 9.02
N LEU A 145 1.14 3.36 10.17
CA LEU A 145 1.78 4.65 10.25
C LEU A 145 2.84 4.70 11.35
N PHE A 146 3.93 5.41 11.09
CA PHE A 146 5.00 5.66 12.04
C PHE A 146 5.27 7.17 12.12
N GLY A 147 5.44 7.67 13.34
CA GLY A 147 5.80 9.07 13.58
C GLY A 147 5.92 9.37 15.06
N ASN A 148 6.73 10.35 15.41
CA ASN A 148 6.98 10.71 16.81
C ASN A 148 6.04 11.85 17.25
N LYS A 149 5.66 11.84 18.53
CA LYS A 149 4.95 12.96 19.14
C LYS A 149 5.68 14.28 18.87
N GLY A 150 4.93 15.29 18.42
CA GLY A 150 5.46 16.62 18.12
C GLY A 150 6.01 16.77 16.68
N GLU A 151 5.99 15.73 15.85
CA GLU A 151 6.34 15.85 14.43
C GLU A 151 5.16 16.36 13.59
N ASN A 152 5.45 17.13 12.54
CA ASN A 152 4.46 17.65 11.60
C ASN A 152 4.20 16.73 10.38
N ASN A 153 4.67 15.49 10.47
CA ASN A 153 4.54 14.49 9.42
C ASN A 153 4.59 13.08 10.03
N PHE A 154 4.16 12.09 9.26
CA PHE A 154 4.31 10.67 9.59
C PHE A 154 4.63 9.88 8.31
N ASN A 155 5.26 8.72 8.44
CA ASN A 155 5.40 7.79 7.34
C ASN A 155 4.18 6.87 7.29
N LEU A 156 3.55 6.78 6.14
CA LEU A 156 2.50 5.82 5.85
C LEU A 156 3.08 4.66 5.03
N PHE A 157 2.77 3.45 5.45
CA PHE A 157 3.17 2.24 4.77
C PHE A 157 1.94 1.45 4.32
N ILE A 158 2.05 0.82 3.15
CA ILE A 158 1.09 -0.18 2.68
C ILE A 158 1.81 -1.51 2.66
N TYR A 159 1.28 -2.48 3.42
CA TYR A 159 1.81 -3.82 3.51
C TYR A 159 0.91 -4.81 2.79
N LYS A 160 1.53 -5.80 2.16
CA LYS A 160 0.90 -7.09 1.86
C LYS A 160 1.14 -8.01 3.06
N VAL A 161 0.06 -8.51 3.63
CA VAL A 161 0.06 -9.45 4.74
C VAL A 161 -0.21 -10.84 4.19
N LYS A 162 0.74 -11.75 4.42
CA LYS A 162 0.58 -13.17 4.14
C LYS A 162 0.31 -13.88 5.45
N MET A 163 -0.88 -14.45 5.55
CA MET A 163 -1.25 -15.35 6.63
C MET A 163 -1.14 -16.77 6.09
N SER A 164 -0.34 -17.61 6.73
CA SER A 164 -0.19 -19.01 6.37
C SER A 164 -0.29 -19.87 7.62
N GLY A 165 -0.95 -21.02 7.50
CA GLY A 165 -0.96 -22.06 8.53
C GLY A 165 -0.94 -23.45 7.90
N SER A 166 -1.13 -24.46 8.74
CA SER A 166 -1.41 -25.83 8.31
C SER A 166 -2.61 -26.35 9.08
N LYS A 167 -3.29 -27.37 8.54
CA LYS A 167 -4.33 -28.10 9.30
C LYS A 167 -3.74 -28.89 10.47
N ASP A 168 -2.52 -29.38 10.26
CA ASP A 168 -1.87 -30.35 11.15
C ASP A 168 -1.02 -29.67 12.21
N SER A 169 -0.53 -28.45 11.93
CA SER A 169 0.07 -27.59 12.94
C SER A 169 -0.98 -26.60 13.44
N LYS A 170 -1.06 -26.39 14.74
CA LYS A 170 -1.86 -25.29 15.31
C LYS A 170 -1.17 -23.94 15.13
N ASP A 171 -0.27 -23.81 14.16
CA ASP A 171 0.58 -22.64 13.99
C ASP A 171 0.05 -21.78 12.84
N ILE A 172 -0.03 -20.47 13.08
CA ILE A 172 -0.41 -19.46 12.10
C ILE A 172 0.69 -18.40 12.07
N SER A 173 1.27 -18.19 10.91
CA SER A 173 2.28 -17.16 10.68
C SER A 173 1.69 -15.99 9.91
N TYR A 174 2.10 -14.79 10.29
CA TYR A 174 1.78 -13.53 9.64
C TYR A 174 3.08 -12.84 9.24
N ASP A 175 3.32 -12.79 7.93
CA ASP A 175 4.45 -12.09 7.33
C ASP A 175 3.99 -10.81 6.64
N PHE A 176 4.81 -9.77 6.74
CA PHE A 176 4.51 -8.43 6.23
C PHE A 176 5.53 -8.03 5.16
N ASP A 177 5.08 -7.93 3.91
CA ASP A 177 5.87 -7.38 2.80
C ASP A 177 5.50 -5.91 2.60
N LYS A 178 6.42 -4.97 2.90
CA LYS A 178 6.19 -3.55 2.61
C LYS A 178 6.14 -3.33 1.10
N LEU A 179 5.01 -2.85 0.59
CA LEU A 179 4.83 -2.55 -0.84
C LEU A 179 5.14 -1.09 -1.14
N TYR A 180 4.54 -0.20 -0.34
CA TYR A 180 4.64 1.24 -0.56
C TYR A 180 4.98 2.00 0.71
N GLU A 181 5.68 3.11 0.55
CA GLU A 181 6.05 4.05 1.61
C GLU A 181 5.91 5.50 1.14
N ARG A 182 5.35 6.36 1.99
CA ARG A 182 5.29 7.80 1.74
C ARG A 182 5.30 8.60 3.04
N ASN A 183 6.09 9.67 3.08
CA ASN A 183 6.02 10.67 4.14
C ASN A 183 4.83 11.61 3.89
N ILE A 184 3.91 11.69 4.85
CA ILE A 184 2.66 12.46 4.79
C ILE A 184 2.80 13.71 5.66
N LYS A 185 2.61 14.89 5.08
CA LYS A 185 2.60 16.16 5.81
C LYS A 185 1.22 16.43 6.43
N LEU A 186 1.24 16.95 7.66
CA LEU A 186 0.00 17.33 8.38
C LEU A 186 -0.56 18.69 7.94
N SER A 187 0.23 19.51 7.23
CA SER A 187 -0.08 20.88 6.79
C SER A 187 -0.03 21.03 5.27
#